data_AF-A0A820SKE5-F1
#
_entry.id   AF-A0A820SKE5-F1
#
_cell.length_a   1.000
_cell.length_b   1.000
_cell.length_c   1.000
_cell.angle_alpha   90.00
_cell.angle_beta   90.00
_cell.angle_gamma   90.00
#
_symmetry.space_group_name_H-M   'P 1'
#
loop_
_entity.id
_entity.type
_entity.pdbx_description
1 polymer ?
#
loop_
_entity_poly.entity_id
_entity_poly.type
_entity_poly.pdbx_seq_one_letter_code
_entity_poly.pdbx_strand_id
1 'polypeptide(L)'
;MKIHGDFSDDPTSATRTPCVAGVTTFAGVILFSIETQQTIGYGTRSVTQQCASGVALLMIQSCVGLILQALWVGIVYTKLARPKKRRRTLMWSRQAVIAFRKNNLILQVRIADMRQRSTLLEAHVRMYFISKHITKEEEEQDEEMIPLHLVDMDVGFDVGRDRLLLIWPLIIEHRIDSKSPLWLMDKRKLEKGEFEILVVFEGIIESTGLTTQARTSYTPNEIIWGARFNPIIRFDPLTHFTVDFSKFNSTTPDRRTKDCSAKQLQSESER
;
A
#
# COMPACT_ATOMS: atom_id res chain seq x y z
N MET A 1 15.70 29.42 41.27
CA MET A 1 16.15 30.67 40.63
C MET A 1 15.41 31.90 41.15
N LYS A 2 14.20 32.29 40.72
CA LYS A 2 13.48 33.45 41.31
C LYS A 2 13.16 33.28 42.81
N ILE A 3 12.68 32.10 43.21
CA ILE A 3 12.36 31.77 44.61
C ILE A 3 13.63 31.64 45.48
N HIS A 4 14.78 31.33 44.86
CA HIS A 4 16.07 31.20 45.56
C HIS A 4 16.80 32.56 45.76
N GLY A 5 16.35 33.60 45.06
CA GLY A 5 17.03 34.90 45.02
C GLY A 5 18.22 34.95 44.05
N ASP A 6 18.32 34.03 43.09
CA ASP A 6 19.41 34.04 42.09
C ASP A 6 19.32 35.23 41.12
N PHE A 7 18.17 35.91 41.07
CA PHE A 7 17.90 37.08 40.22
C PHE A 7 17.62 38.36 41.03
N SER A 8 17.84 38.37 42.35
CA SER A 8 17.62 39.57 43.17
C SER A 8 18.87 40.43 43.24
N ASP A 9 18.76 41.71 42.89
CA ASP A 9 19.83 42.72 42.94
C ASP A 9 20.22 43.17 44.37
N ASP A 10 19.97 42.34 45.38
CA ASP A 10 20.20 42.65 46.79
C ASP A 10 21.71 42.53 47.11
N PRO A 11 22.38 43.49 47.76
CA PRO A 11 23.84 43.46 47.96
C PRO A 11 24.36 42.30 48.84
N THR A 12 23.47 41.56 49.51
CA THR A 12 23.78 40.30 50.23
C THR A 12 23.86 39.07 49.31
N SER A 13 23.43 39.20 48.05
CA SER A 13 23.46 38.15 47.02
C SER A 13 24.89 37.79 46.56
N ALA A 14 25.85 38.72 46.69
CA ALA A 14 27.24 38.50 46.29
C ALA A 14 27.94 37.38 47.09
N THR A 15 27.46 37.06 48.29
CA THR A 15 27.97 35.99 49.17
C THR A 15 27.22 34.65 49.04
N ARG A 16 26.11 34.60 48.29
CA ARG A 16 25.31 33.38 48.13
C ARG A 16 25.74 32.63 46.88
N THR A 17 26.15 31.37 47.03
CA THR A 17 26.41 30.49 45.88
C THR A 17 25.12 30.25 45.10
N PRO A 18 25.05 30.60 43.80
CA PRO A 18 23.83 30.46 43.01
C PRO A 18 23.51 28.98 42.75
N CYS A 19 22.23 28.66 42.54
CA CYS A 19 21.80 27.30 42.15
C CYS A 19 22.42 26.86 40.80
N VAL A 20 22.56 27.80 39.87
CA VAL A 20 23.21 27.60 38.58
C VAL A 20 24.15 28.77 38.33
N ALA A 21 25.44 28.48 38.19
CA ALA A 21 26.45 29.47 37.88
C ALA A 21 26.31 29.96 36.43
N GLY A 22 26.63 31.23 36.17
CA GLY A 22 26.67 31.80 34.82
C GLY A 22 25.30 32.16 34.20
N VAL A 23 24.22 32.14 34.99
CA VAL A 23 22.86 32.46 34.53
C VAL A 23 22.32 33.68 35.27
N THR A 24 22.28 34.83 34.58
CA THR A 24 21.81 36.11 35.14
C THR A 24 20.54 36.63 34.47
N THR A 25 20.17 36.08 33.31
CA THR A 25 18.98 36.49 32.54
C THR A 25 18.10 35.29 32.20
N PHE A 26 16.83 35.54 31.88
CA PHE A 26 15.91 34.49 31.41
C PHE A 26 16.41 33.81 30.12
N ALA A 27 17.02 34.58 29.21
CA ALA A 27 17.68 34.03 28.03
C ALA A 27 18.80 33.04 28.41
N GLY A 28 19.59 33.36 29.45
CA GLY A 28 20.60 32.45 29.99
C GLY A 28 20.02 31.14 30.56
N VAL A 29 18.82 31.17 31.14
CA VAL A 29 18.11 29.97 31.62
C VAL A 29 17.70 29.08 30.44
N ILE A 30 17.15 29.67 29.37
CA ILE A 30 16.79 28.93 28.15
C ILE A 30 18.03 28.29 27.52
N LEU A 31 19.12 29.05 27.39
CA LEU A 31 20.37 28.54 26.86
C LEU A 31 20.91 27.38 27.71
N PHE A 32 20.91 27.51 29.04
CA PHE A 32 21.28 26.41 29.93
C PHE A 32 20.39 25.18 29.74
N SER A 33 19.07 25.36 29.60
CA SER A 33 18.14 24.24 29.34
C SER A 33 18.43 23.55 28.02
N ILE A 34 18.74 24.28 26.94
CA ILE A 34 19.12 23.69 25.65
C ILE A 34 20.46 22.97 25.76
N GLU A 35 21.46 23.59 26.39
CA GLU A 35 22.80 23.01 26.60
C GLU A 35 22.75 21.70 27.36
N THR A 36 21.90 21.60 28.40
CA THR A 36 21.71 20.37 29.19
C THR A 36 20.87 19.33 28.46
N GLN A 37 19.77 19.74 27.81
CA GLN A 37 18.88 18.82 27.09
C GLN A 37 19.56 18.17 25.88
N GLN A 38 20.33 18.94 25.11
CA GLN A 38 21.05 18.46 23.93
C GLN A 38 22.43 17.89 24.28
N THR A 39 22.79 17.85 25.57
CA THR A 39 24.09 17.37 26.06
C THR A 39 25.29 18.08 25.43
N ILE A 40 25.14 19.37 25.09
CA ILE A 40 26.24 20.16 24.51
C ILE A 40 27.26 20.50 25.60
N GLY A 41 26.79 20.99 26.74
CA GLY A 41 27.62 21.23 27.93
C GLY A 41 28.82 22.16 27.72
N TYR A 42 28.61 23.40 27.25
CA TYR A 42 29.71 24.37 27.06
C TYR A 42 30.52 24.69 28.32
N GLY A 43 29.98 24.42 29.52
CA GLY A 43 30.69 24.53 30.80
C GLY A 43 30.69 25.94 31.41
N THR A 44 30.29 26.97 30.66
CA THR A 44 30.12 28.34 31.19
C THR A 44 28.91 28.48 32.12
N ARG A 45 27.94 27.56 32.01
CA ARG A 45 26.73 27.48 32.84
C ARG A 45 26.66 26.10 33.47
N SER A 46 26.56 26.02 34.80
CA SER A 46 26.62 24.74 35.52
C SER A 46 25.77 24.74 36.78
N VAL A 47 25.15 23.60 37.08
CA VAL A 47 24.41 23.40 38.34
C VAL A 47 25.41 23.28 39.50
N THR A 48 25.13 23.93 40.62
CA THR A 48 25.94 23.81 41.84
C THR A 48 25.30 22.80 42.80
N GLN A 49 26.08 22.30 43.77
CA GLN A 49 25.59 21.36 44.78
C GLN A 49 24.71 22.01 45.86
N GLN A 50 24.56 23.34 45.83
CA GLN A 50 23.86 24.10 46.88
C GLN A 50 22.36 23.82 46.90
N CYS A 51 21.75 23.55 45.75
CA CYS A 51 20.32 23.36 45.63
C CYS A 51 19.98 21.95 45.16
N ALA A 52 19.50 21.12 46.09
CA ALA A 52 19.02 19.78 45.78
C ALA A 52 17.90 19.79 44.72
N SER A 53 17.06 20.82 44.71
CA SER A 53 16.01 21.02 43.71
C SER A 53 16.57 21.25 42.29
N GLY A 54 17.73 21.92 42.16
CA GLY A 54 18.40 22.12 40.87
C GLY A 54 18.98 20.82 40.31
N VAL A 55 19.61 20.01 41.17
CA VAL A 55 20.12 18.68 40.80
C VAL A 55 18.98 17.74 40.41
N ALA A 56 17.89 17.72 41.18
CA ALA A 56 16.71 16.93 40.88
C ALA A 56 16.07 17.35 39.54
N LEU A 57 15.95 18.66 39.27
CA LEU A 57 15.43 19.17 38.01
C LEU A 57 16.32 18.75 36.83
N LEU A 58 17.65 18.81 36.98
CA LEU A 58 18.59 18.35 35.95
C LEU A 58 18.45 16.85 35.67
N MET A 59 18.28 16.02 36.70
CA MET A 59 18.04 14.59 36.55
C MET A 59 16.72 14.31 35.80
N ILE A 60 15.63 14.96 36.22
CA ILE A 60 14.32 14.82 35.56
C ILE A 60 14.41 15.27 34.11
N GLN A 61 15.01 16.44 33.86
CA GLN A 61 15.20 16.99 32.52
C GLN A 61 15.98 16.01 31.63
N SER A 62 17.09 15.44 32.14
CA SER A 62 17.90 14.46 31.40
C SER A 62 17.11 13.20 31.05
N CYS A 63 16.35 12.65 32.01
CA CYS A 63 15.49 11.49 31.77
C CYS A 63 14.41 11.78 30.72
N VAL A 64 13.72 12.91 30.84
CA VAL A 64 12.68 13.32 29.88
C VAL A 64 13.28 13.58 28.49
N GLY A 65 14.46 14.19 28.42
CA GLY A 65 15.17 14.43 27.17
C GLY A 65 15.52 13.14 26.43
N LEU A 66 16.06 12.15 27.14
CA LEU A 66 16.36 10.83 26.56
C LEU A 66 15.10 10.13 26.04
N ILE A 67 14.00 10.19 26.80
CA ILE A 67 12.71 9.60 26.38
C ILE A 67 12.21 10.27 25.11
N LEU A 68 12.19 11.61 25.07
CA LEU A 68 11.73 12.36 23.90
C LEU A 68 12.61 12.10 22.68
N GLN A 69 13.93 12.03 22.85
CA GLN A 69 14.85 11.72 21.76
C GLN A 69 14.63 10.30 21.21
N ALA A 70 14.46 9.31 22.08
CA ALA A 70 14.16 7.93 21.69
C ALA A 70 12.82 7.84 20.94
N LEU A 71 11.79 8.55 21.41
CA LEU A 71 10.50 8.63 20.73
C LEU A 71 10.62 9.27 19.35
N TRP A 72 11.36 10.38 19.21
CA TRP A 72 11.58 11.04 17.93
C TRP A 72 12.28 10.13 16.91
N VAL A 73 13.36 9.46 17.31
CA VAL A 73 14.05 8.50 16.46
C VAL A 73 13.12 7.35 16.06
N GLY A 74 12.34 6.82 17.00
CA GLY A 74 11.35 5.77 16.72
C GLY A 74 10.27 6.20 15.73
N ILE A 75 9.71 7.41 15.88
CA ILE A 75 8.69 7.95 14.95
C ILE A 75 9.29 8.17 13.56
N VAL A 76 10.50 8.72 13.46
CA VAL A 76 11.17 8.95 12.18
C VAL A 76 11.49 7.62 11.51
N TYR A 77 12.06 6.67 12.25
CA TYR A 77 12.39 5.34 11.74
C TYR A 77 11.16 4.60 11.23
N THR A 78 10.08 4.55 12.02
CA THR A 78 8.83 3.90 11.60
C THR A 78 8.22 4.56 10.36
N LYS A 79 8.33 5.90 10.21
CA LYS A 79 7.85 6.61 9.02
C LYS A 79 8.70 6.32 7.77
N LEU A 80 10.02 6.20 7.93
CA LEU A 80 10.96 5.88 6.84
C LEU A 80 10.89 4.40 6.43
N ALA A 81 10.68 3.50 7.38
CA ALA A 81 10.53 2.07 7.14
C ALA A 81 9.22 1.73 6.41
N ARG A 82 8.18 2.59 6.47
CA ARG A 82 6.91 2.35 5.77
C ARG A 82 7.11 2.32 4.25
N PRO A 83 6.74 1.22 3.57
CA PRO A 83 6.99 1.03 2.14
C PRO A 83 5.96 1.73 1.25
N LYS A 84 5.67 3.03 1.49
CA LYS A 84 4.65 3.78 0.73
C LYS A 84 4.97 3.88 -0.77
N LYS A 85 6.25 3.84 -1.15
CA LYS A 85 6.69 4.03 -2.54
C LYS A 85 6.61 2.75 -3.40
N ARG A 86 6.51 1.55 -2.80
CA ARG A 86 6.57 0.30 -3.59
C ARG A 86 5.27 -0.02 -4.34
N ARG A 87 4.12 0.48 -3.91
CA ARG A 87 2.87 0.41 -4.70
C ARG A 87 3.00 1.05 -6.09
N ARG A 88 3.92 2.00 -6.27
CA ARG A 88 4.16 2.66 -7.57
C ARG A 88 5.03 1.84 -8.53
N THR A 89 5.65 0.74 -8.09
CA THR A 89 6.49 -0.11 -8.97
C THR A 89 5.74 -1.29 -9.54
N LEU A 90 4.56 -1.62 -8.99
CA LEU A 90 3.64 -2.58 -9.58
C LEU A 90 2.82 -1.89 -10.67
N MET A 91 2.90 -2.42 -11.88
CA MET A 91 2.21 -1.90 -13.06
C MET A 91 1.09 -2.85 -13.45
N TRP A 92 -0.10 -2.29 -13.60
CA TRP A 92 -1.29 -2.98 -14.12
C TRP A 92 -1.53 -2.62 -15.58
N SER A 93 -2.11 -3.53 -16.34
CA SER A 93 -2.65 -3.20 -17.66
C SER A 93 -3.68 -2.08 -17.54
N ARG A 94 -3.69 -1.16 -18.50
CA ARG A 94 -4.73 -0.11 -18.55
C ARG A 94 -6.12 -0.64 -18.85
N GLN A 95 -6.20 -1.81 -19.49
CA GLN A 95 -7.43 -2.44 -19.93
C GLN A 95 -7.38 -3.91 -19.56
N ALA A 96 -8.52 -4.47 -19.17
CA ALA A 96 -8.70 -5.90 -19.09
C ALA A 96 -9.18 -6.42 -20.45
N VAL A 97 -8.98 -7.69 -20.74
CA VAL A 97 -9.43 -8.28 -22.00
C VAL A 97 -10.18 -9.57 -21.76
N ILE A 98 -11.23 -9.82 -22.55
CA ILE A 98 -11.95 -11.10 -22.55
C ILE A 98 -11.57 -11.84 -23.81
N ALA A 99 -11.06 -13.06 -23.66
CA ALA A 99 -10.63 -13.92 -24.75
C ALA A 99 -11.16 -15.35 -24.60
N PHE A 100 -11.39 -16.00 -25.72
CA PHE A 100 -11.71 -17.43 -25.74
C PHE A 100 -10.42 -18.28 -25.68
N ARG A 101 -10.31 -19.13 -24.66
CA ARG A 101 -9.15 -20.00 -24.45
C ARG A 101 -9.60 -21.32 -23.81
N LYS A 102 -9.10 -22.45 -24.36
CA LYS A 102 -9.40 -23.81 -23.85
C LYS A 102 -10.89 -24.05 -23.61
N ASN A 103 -11.72 -23.74 -24.60
CA ASN A 103 -13.18 -23.89 -24.58
C ASN A 103 -13.94 -23.04 -23.53
N ASN A 104 -13.32 -22.00 -22.98
CA ASN A 104 -13.95 -21.11 -22.01
C ASN A 104 -13.67 -19.65 -22.36
N LEU A 105 -14.57 -18.75 -21.97
CA LEU A 105 -14.27 -17.32 -21.91
C LEU A 105 -13.45 -17.04 -20.66
N ILE A 106 -12.40 -16.25 -20.82
CA ILE A 106 -11.47 -15.90 -19.75
C ILE A 106 -11.29 -14.39 -19.74
N LEU A 107 -11.49 -13.79 -18.57
CA LEU A 107 -11.10 -12.42 -18.29
C LEU A 107 -9.62 -12.38 -17.91
N GLN A 108 -8.86 -11.51 -18.57
CA GLN A 108 -7.42 -11.42 -18.41
C GLN A 108 -7.01 -10.01 -17.98
N VAL A 109 -6.11 -9.95 -16.99
CA VAL A 109 -5.49 -8.72 -16.49
C VAL A 109 -3.98 -8.93 -16.42
N ARG A 110 -3.18 -7.96 -16.85
CA ARG A 110 -1.72 -8.08 -16.80
C ARG A 110 -1.16 -7.30 -15.62
N ILE A 111 -0.19 -7.89 -14.93
CA ILE A 111 0.58 -7.28 -13.85
C ILE A 111 2.08 -7.47 -14.09
N ALA A 112 2.89 -6.49 -13.70
CA ALA A 112 4.34 -6.59 -13.67
C ALA A 112 4.95 -5.84 -12.48
N ASP A 113 6.09 -6.32 -11.98
CA ASP A 113 6.97 -5.53 -11.12
C ASP A 113 8.04 -4.84 -11.99
N MET A 114 8.13 -3.51 -11.89
CA MET A 114 9.13 -2.71 -12.61
C MET A 114 10.51 -2.77 -11.94
N ARG A 115 10.63 -3.37 -10.75
CA ARG A 115 11.88 -3.39 -9.98
C ARG A 115 12.69 -4.66 -10.26
N GLN A 116 13.91 -4.47 -10.74
CA GLN A 116 14.78 -5.57 -11.21
C GLN A 116 15.50 -6.35 -10.09
N ARG A 117 15.63 -5.79 -8.88
CA ARG A 117 16.53 -6.31 -7.82
C ARG A 117 15.86 -6.77 -6.53
N SER A 118 14.56 -6.59 -6.39
CA SER A 118 13.85 -7.01 -5.17
C SER A 118 12.60 -7.74 -5.59
N THR A 119 12.50 -8.99 -5.18
CA THR A 119 11.31 -9.79 -5.48
C THR A 119 10.20 -9.51 -4.47
N LEU A 120 9.00 -9.94 -4.79
CA LEU A 120 7.87 -9.98 -3.87
C LEU A 120 7.72 -11.43 -3.44
N LEU A 121 7.79 -11.65 -2.13
CA LEU A 121 7.57 -12.96 -1.53
C LEU A 121 6.08 -13.14 -1.26
N GLU A 122 5.57 -14.37 -1.34
CA GLU A 122 4.16 -14.71 -1.07
C GLU A 122 3.14 -13.83 -1.80
N ALA A 123 3.48 -13.49 -3.05
CA ALA A 123 2.60 -12.70 -3.89
C ALA A 123 1.33 -13.50 -4.23
N HIS A 124 0.17 -12.88 -4.03
CA HIS A 124 -1.12 -13.46 -4.39
C HIS A 124 -2.10 -12.40 -4.87
N VAL A 125 -3.12 -12.83 -5.61
CA VAL A 125 -4.10 -11.93 -6.24
C VAL A 125 -5.52 -12.35 -5.87
N ARG A 126 -6.38 -11.35 -5.67
CA ARG A 126 -7.82 -11.50 -5.48
C ARG A 126 -8.56 -10.60 -6.46
N MET A 127 -9.75 -11.01 -6.85
CA MET A 127 -10.57 -10.26 -7.79
C MET A 127 -12.01 -10.21 -7.29
N TYR A 128 -12.61 -9.01 -7.31
CA TYR A 128 -13.97 -8.77 -6.84
C TYR A 128 -14.78 -8.10 -7.94
N PHE A 129 -16.02 -8.56 -8.11
CA PHE A 129 -17.02 -7.91 -8.93
C PHE A 129 -17.89 -7.04 -8.03
N ILE A 130 -17.99 -5.76 -8.37
CA ILE A 130 -18.74 -4.76 -7.60
C ILE A 130 -19.89 -4.29 -8.48
N SER A 131 -21.12 -4.50 -8.03
CA SER A 131 -22.30 -3.99 -8.72
C SER A 131 -23.36 -3.53 -7.73
N LYS A 132 -24.29 -2.71 -8.19
CA LYS A 132 -25.51 -2.44 -7.45
C LYS A 132 -26.38 -3.69 -7.46
N HIS A 133 -26.82 -4.16 -6.30
CA HIS A 133 -27.72 -5.30 -6.18
C HIS A 133 -29.00 -4.88 -5.46
N ILE A 134 -30.15 -5.29 -6.00
CA ILE A 134 -31.44 -5.13 -5.32
C ILE A 134 -31.85 -6.54 -4.94
N THR A 135 -31.83 -6.86 -3.65
CA THR A 135 -32.38 -8.14 -3.18
C THR A 135 -33.89 -8.07 -3.33
N LYS A 136 -34.44 -9.05 -4.05
CA LYS A 136 -35.86 -9.34 -4.00
C LYS A 136 -35.98 -10.60 -3.17
N GLU A 137 -36.21 -10.44 -1.87
CA GLU A 137 -36.62 -11.59 -1.06
C GLU A 137 -38.04 -11.94 -1.49
N GLU A 138 -38.25 -13.18 -1.91
CA GLU A 138 -39.56 -13.64 -2.41
C GLU A 138 -40.64 -13.70 -1.31
N GLU A 139 -40.25 -13.48 -0.04
CA GLU A 139 -41.13 -13.64 1.14
C GLU A 139 -41.40 -12.33 1.92
N GLU A 140 -40.64 -11.25 1.72
CA GLU A 140 -40.86 -9.96 2.41
C GLU A 140 -41.01 -8.80 1.41
N GLN A 141 -41.94 -7.88 1.71
CA GLN A 141 -42.27 -6.72 0.84
C GLN A 141 -41.21 -5.61 0.84
N ASP A 142 -40.09 -5.78 1.53
CA ASP A 142 -39.04 -4.78 1.65
C ASP A 142 -37.91 -5.04 0.63
N GLU A 143 -37.85 -4.20 -0.41
CA GLU A 143 -36.74 -4.17 -1.36
C GLU A 143 -35.50 -3.55 -0.68
N GLU A 144 -34.56 -4.37 -0.20
CA GLU A 144 -33.27 -3.86 0.28
C GLU A 144 -32.32 -3.57 -0.91
N MET A 145 -31.96 -2.30 -1.07
CA MET A 145 -30.97 -1.88 -2.06
C MET A 145 -29.57 -1.94 -1.45
N ILE A 146 -28.75 -2.86 -1.94
CA ILE A 146 -27.32 -2.92 -1.60
C ILE A 146 -26.55 -2.09 -2.64
N PRO A 147 -26.04 -0.90 -2.27
CA PRO A 147 -25.42 0.02 -3.24
C PRO A 147 -24.12 -0.52 -3.83
N LEU A 148 -23.35 -1.30 -3.07
CA LEU A 148 -22.08 -1.90 -3.47
C LEU A 148 -22.04 -3.36 -3.01
N HIS A 149 -22.60 -4.25 -3.82
CA HIS A 149 -22.51 -5.68 -3.57
C HIS A 149 -21.19 -6.21 -4.15
N LEU A 150 -20.36 -6.80 -3.29
CA LEU A 150 -19.07 -7.38 -3.66
C LEU A 150 -19.19 -8.89 -3.80
N VAL A 151 -18.88 -9.42 -4.98
CA VAL A 151 -18.84 -10.86 -5.28
C VAL A 151 -17.40 -11.25 -5.59
N ASP A 152 -16.89 -12.27 -4.90
CA ASP A 152 -15.56 -12.82 -5.18
C ASP A 152 -15.53 -13.52 -6.55
N MET A 153 -14.46 -13.32 -7.31
CA MET A 153 -14.24 -13.94 -8.61
C MET A 153 -13.02 -14.84 -8.56
N ASP A 154 -13.22 -16.13 -8.86
CA ASP A 154 -12.16 -17.13 -8.74
C ASP A 154 -11.02 -16.92 -9.76
N VAL A 155 -9.82 -16.65 -9.24
CA VAL A 155 -8.56 -16.59 -10.00
C VAL A 155 -7.69 -17.83 -9.78
N GLY A 156 -8.27 -18.89 -9.23
CA GLY A 156 -7.67 -20.18 -8.95
C GLY A 156 -7.22 -20.36 -7.51
N PHE A 157 -7.97 -19.81 -6.54
CA PHE A 157 -7.65 -19.91 -5.11
C PHE A 157 -7.61 -21.38 -4.63
N ASP A 158 -8.61 -22.17 -5.01
CA ASP A 158 -8.72 -23.58 -4.60
C ASP A 158 -7.55 -24.46 -5.07
N VAL A 159 -6.98 -24.12 -6.23
CA VAL A 159 -5.84 -24.82 -6.83
C VAL A 159 -4.51 -24.14 -6.47
N GLY A 160 -4.57 -22.99 -5.81
CA GLY A 160 -3.43 -22.17 -5.43
C GLY A 160 -2.70 -21.51 -6.60
N ARG A 161 -3.40 -21.24 -7.71
CA ARG A 161 -2.90 -20.47 -8.88
C ARG A 161 -2.97 -18.96 -8.67
N ASP A 162 -3.71 -18.52 -7.66
CA ASP A 162 -3.75 -17.14 -7.16
C ASP A 162 -2.39 -16.70 -6.61
N ARG A 163 -1.58 -17.65 -6.12
CA ARG A 163 -0.20 -17.45 -5.67
C ARG A 163 0.74 -17.30 -6.86
N LEU A 164 1.31 -16.11 -7.01
CA LEU A 164 2.11 -15.72 -8.16
C LEU A 164 3.60 -15.67 -7.83
N LEU A 165 4.43 -16.09 -8.79
CA LEU A 165 5.86 -15.78 -8.79
C LEU A 165 6.11 -14.61 -9.75
N LEU A 166 6.00 -13.37 -9.26
CA LEU A 166 6.06 -12.15 -10.07
C LEU A 166 7.50 -11.71 -10.39
N ILE A 167 8.28 -12.58 -11.05
CA ILE A 167 9.61 -12.27 -11.59
C ILE A 167 9.49 -11.62 -12.98
N TRP A 168 8.52 -12.10 -13.77
CA TRP A 168 8.21 -11.60 -15.10
C TRP A 168 6.80 -11.01 -15.10
N PRO A 169 6.42 -10.19 -16.08
CA PRO A 169 5.02 -9.82 -16.27
C PRO A 169 4.13 -11.06 -16.41
N LEU A 170 3.07 -11.12 -15.63
CA LEU A 170 2.11 -12.22 -15.63
C LEU A 170 0.74 -11.74 -16.11
N ILE A 171 -0.02 -12.67 -16.67
CA ILE A 171 -1.43 -12.47 -16.98
C ILE A 171 -2.23 -13.26 -15.95
N ILE A 172 -2.99 -12.55 -15.13
CA ILE A 172 -3.99 -13.10 -14.22
C ILE A 172 -5.21 -13.47 -15.06
N GLU A 173 -5.73 -14.67 -14.84
CA GLU A 173 -6.84 -15.24 -15.60
C GLU A 173 -7.99 -15.56 -14.65
N HIS A 174 -9.17 -15.02 -14.91
CA HIS A 174 -10.42 -15.44 -14.29
C HIS A 174 -11.24 -16.22 -15.33
N ARG A 175 -11.56 -17.48 -15.02
CA ARG A 175 -12.41 -18.31 -15.90
C ARG A 175 -13.87 -17.91 -15.69
N ILE A 176 -14.55 -17.55 -16.77
CA ILE A 176 -15.97 -17.24 -16.73
C ILE A 176 -16.74 -18.56 -16.84
N ASP A 177 -17.04 -19.15 -15.68
CA ASP A 177 -17.85 -20.36 -15.53
C ASP A 177 -19.23 -20.04 -14.94
N SER A 178 -20.01 -21.09 -14.62
CA SER A 178 -21.37 -20.95 -14.08
C SER A 178 -21.45 -20.25 -12.71
N LYS A 179 -20.34 -20.16 -11.97
CA LYS A 179 -20.27 -19.45 -10.68
C LYS A 179 -19.85 -17.98 -10.86
N SER A 180 -19.26 -17.63 -12.00
CA SER A 180 -18.82 -16.27 -12.29
C SER A 180 -20.01 -15.31 -12.44
N PRO A 181 -19.94 -14.09 -11.88
CA PRO A 181 -20.96 -13.05 -12.11
C PRO A 181 -21.03 -12.61 -13.58
N LEU A 182 -19.99 -12.91 -14.38
CA LEU A 182 -19.94 -12.62 -15.81
C LEU A 182 -20.58 -13.71 -16.68
N TRP A 183 -21.11 -14.79 -16.10
CA TRP A 183 -21.60 -15.96 -16.82
C TRP A 183 -22.66 -15.65 -17.89
N LEU A 184 -23.57 -14.74 -17.59
CA LEU A 184 -24.68 -14.32 -18.44
C LEU A 184 -24.37 -13.07 -19.29
N MET A 185 -23.18 -12.50 -19.14
CA MET A 185 -22.77 -11.30 -19.88
C MET A 185 -22.33 -11.66 -21.29
N ASP A 186 -22.93 -10.98 -22.25
CA ASP A 186 -22.50 -10.94 -23.65
C ASP A 186 -21.81 -9.59 -23.91
N LYS A 187 -21.24 -9.42 -25.10
CA LYS A 187 -20.52 -8.18 -25.48
C LYS A 187 -21.38 -6.92 -25.36
N ARG A 188 -22.65 -6.98 -25.74
CA ARG A 188 -23.56 -5.82 -25.72
C ARG A 188 -23.97 -5.46 -24.28
N LYS A 189 -24.17 -6.47 -23.45
CA LYS A 189 -24.47 -6.30 -22.02
C LYS A 189 -23.26 -5.79 -21.25
N LEU A 190 -22.04 -6.19 -21.65
CA LEU A 190 -20.81 -5.65 -21.07
C LEU A 190 -20.74 -4.15 -21.28
N GLU A 191 -20.95 -3.67 -22.51
CA GLU A 191 -20.90 -2.24 -22.85
C GLU A 191 -21.92 -1.39 -22.09
N LYS A 192 -23.07 -1.99 -21.71
CA LYS A 192 -24.14 -1.33 -20.96
C LYS A 192 -24.11 -1.66 -19.46
N GLY A 193 -23.13 -2.44 -19.01
CA GLY A 193 -23.07 -2.91 -17.64
C GLY A 193 -22.83 -1.76 -16.67
N GLU A 194 -23.42 -1.85 -15.48
CA GLU A 194 -23.12 -0.97 -14.35
C GLU A 194 -22.43 -1.77 -13.25
N PHE A 195 -21.14 -2.04 -13.47
CA PHE A 195 -20.31 -2.79 -12.53
C PHE A 195 -18.86 -2.33 -12.62
N GLU A 196 -18.07 -2.70 -11.61
CA GLU A 196 -16.63 -2.45 -11.57
C GLU A 196 -15.93 -3.73 -11.10
N ILE A 197 -14.82 -4.09 -11.74
CA ILE A 197 -14.00 -5.23 -11.33
C ILE A 197 -12.79 -4.70 -10.59
N LEU A 198 -12.70 -4.97 -9.29
CA LEU A 198 -11.56 -4.63 -8.45
C LEU A 198 -10.57 -5.79 -8.42
N VAL A 199 -9.30 -5.51 -8.73
CA VAL A 199 -8.20 -6.48 -8.62
C VAL A 199 -7.26 -6.03 -7.51
N VAL A 200 -6.99 -6.93 -6.58
CA VAL A 200 -6.12 -6.70 -5.43
C VAL A 200 -4.93 -7.64 -5.52
N PHE A 201 -3.73 -7.07 -5.49
CA PHE A 201 -2.49 -7.82 -5.34
C PHE A 201 -1.93 -7.59 -3.95
N GLU A 202 -1.51 -8.65 -3.29
CA GLU A 202 -0.87 -8.63 -1.99
C GLU A 202 0.46 -9.40 -2.07
N GLY A 203 1.47 -8.94 -1.33
CA GLY A 203 2.74 -9.63 -1.23
C GLY A 203 3.66 -9.03 -0.18
N ILE A 204 4.75 -9.70 0.12
CA ILE A 204 5.73 -9.32 1.14
C ILE A 204 6.99 -8.76 0.47
N ILE A 205 7.46 -7.64 0.98
CA ILE A 205 8.65 -6.96 0.48
C ILE A 205 9.89 -7.66 1.04
N GLU A 206 10.64 -8.33 0.17
CA GLU A 206 11.88 -9.05 0.53
C GLU A 206 12.82 -8.26 1.47
N SER A 207 13.08 -6.98 1.16
CA SER A 207 14.04 -6.17 1.93
C SER A 207 13.55 -5.68 3.30
N THR A 208 12.23 -5.64 3.54
CA THR A 208 11.68 -5.08 4.80
C THR A 208 10.79 -6.06 5.56
N GLY A 209 10.41 -7.19 4.97
CA GLY A 209 9.45 -8.14 5.54
C GLY A 209 8.03 -7.58 5.72
N LEU A 210 7.75 -6.39 5.18
CA LEU A 210 6.43 -5.75 5.33
C LEU A 210 5.51 -6.15 4.17
N THR A 211 4.23 -6.33 4.48
CA THR A 211 3.20 -6.59 3.49
C THR A 211 2.91 -5.31 2.69
N THR A 212 2.68 -5.48 1.39
CA THR A 212 2.25 -4.43 0.47
C THR A 212 1.03 -4.88 -0.30
N GLN A 213 0.09 -3.95 -0.50
CA GLN A 213 -1.12 -4.18 -1.27
C GLN A 213 -1.19 -3.17 -2.41
N ALA A 214 -1.36 -3.65 -3.65
CA ALA A 214 -1.64 -2.83 -4.82
C ALA A 214 -3.04 -3.15 -5.33
N ARG A 215 -3.76 -2.13 -5.80
CA ARG A 215 -5.14 -2.28 -6.26
C ARG A 215 -5.29 -1.57 -7.60
N THR A 216 -6.09 -2.14 -8.46
CA THR A 216 -6.57 -1.51 -9.71
C THR A 216 -8.02 -1.90 -9.89
N SER A 217 -8.76 -1.12 -10.66
CA SER A 217 -10.11 -1.47 -11.04
C SER A 217 -10.32 -1.32 -12.54
N TYR A 218 -11.34 -2.00 -13.06
CA TYR A 218 -11.75 -1.95 -14.45
C TYR A 218 -13.25 -1.73 -14.52
N THR A 219 -13.63 -0.61 -15.12
CA THR A 219 -15.00 -0.34 -15.54
C THR A 219 -15.31 -1.08 -16.84
N PRO A 220 -16.58 -1.22 -17.25
CA PRO A 220 -16.93 -2.03 -18.41
C PRO A 220 -16.34 -1.45 -19.72
N ASN A 221 -16.15 -0.13 -19.78
CA ASN A 221 -15.48 0.57 -20.89
C ASN A 221 -13.97 0.26 -20.99
N GLU A 222 -13.35 -0.21 -19.90
CA GLU A 222 -11.93 -0.58 -19.86
C GLU A 222 -11.72 -2.08 -20.12
N ILE A 223 -12.80 -2.84 -20.33
CA ILE A 223 -12.77 -4.26 -20.65
C ILE A 223 -12.99 -4.45 -22.15
N ILE A 224 -11.97 -4.93 -22.86
CA ILE A 224 -12.05 -5.18 -24.30
C ILE A 224 -12.51 -6.61 -24.56
N TRP A 225 -13.69 -6.76 -25.16
CA TRP A 225 -14.19 -8.05 -25.62
C TRP A 225 -13.46 -8.53 -26.89
N GLY A 226 -13.09 -9.80 -26.91
CA GLY A 226 -12.49 -10.44 -28.08
C GLY A 226 -11.08 -9.93 -28.39
N ALA A 227 -10.30 -9.64 -27.35
CA ALA A 227 -8.91 -9.23 -27.48
C ALA A 227 -8.00 -10.08 -26.59
N ARG A 228 -6.73 -10.19 -26.97
CA ARG A 228 -5.68 -10.84 -26.20
C ARG A 228 -4.50 -9.91 -26.03
N PHE A 229 -3.79 -10.02 -24.91
CA PHE A 229 -2.55 -9.25 -24.79
C PHE A 229 -1.44 -9.78 -25.70
N ASN A 230 -0.65 -8.87 -26.27
CA ASN A 230 0.49 -9.25 -27.08
C ASN A 230 1.61 -9.87 -26.23
N PRO A 231 2.35 -10.87 -26.74
CA PRO A 231 3.51 -11.40 -26.04
C PRO A 231 4.59 -10.32 -25.92
N ILE A 232 5.07 -10.09 -24.70
CA ILE A 232 6.08 -9.07 -24.39
C ILE A 232 7.43 -9.65 -23.97
N ILE A 233 7.47 -10.94 -23.64
CA ILE A 233 8.70 -11.65 -23.30
C ILE A 233 9.27 -12.24 -24.59
N ARG A 234 10.53 -11.94 -24.88
CA ARG A 234 11.28 -12.53 -25.99
C ARG A 234 12.46 -13.30 -25.45
N PHE A 235 12.66 -14.48 -25.98
CA PHE A 235 13.87 -15.27 -25.75
C PHE A 235 14.88 -14.90 -26.83
N ASP A 236 16.03 -14.39 -26.43
CA ASP A 236 17.18 -14.24 -27.30
C ASP A 236 18.16 -15.40 -27.00
N PRO A 237 18.60 -16.17 -28.01
CA PRO A 237 19.54 -17.27 -27.80
C PRO A 237 20.91 -16.84 -27.25
N LEU A 238 21.31 -15.59 -27.44
CA LEU A 238 22.64 -15.07 -27.06
C LEU A 238 22.62 -14.26 -25.77
N THR A 239 21.48 -13.67 -25.44
CA THR A 239 21.30 -12.78 -24.29
C THR A 239 20.01 -13.14 -23.57
N HIS A 240 20.00 -13.06 -22.25
CA HIS A 240 18.89 -13.47 -21.38
C HIS A 240 17.47 -13.02 -21.84
N PHE A 241 16.42 -13.59 -21.24
CA PHE A 241 15.03 -13.15 -21.49
C PHE A 241 14.88 -11.62 -21.43
N THR A 242 14.35 -11.03 -22.50
CA THR A 242 14.10 -9.59 -22.59
C THR A 242 12.59 -9.31 -22.54
N VAL A 243 12.21 -8.21 -21.90
CA VAL A 243 10.81 -7.80 -21.73
C VAL A 243 10.58 -6.45 -22.37
N ASP A 244 9.73 -6.41 -23.39
CA ASP A 244 9.37 -5.18 -24.10
C ASP A 244 8.14 -4.51 -23.45
N PHE A 245 8.40 -3.63 -22.49
CA PHE A 245 7.35 -2.89 -21.78
C PHE A 245 6.59 -1.88 -22.66
N SER A 246 7.10 -1.52 -23.85
CA SER A 246 6.35 -0.64 -24.76
C SER A 246 5.04 -1.28 -25.22
N LYS A 247 5.01 -2.62 -25.29
CA LYS A 247 3.87 -3.44 -25.69
C LYS A 247 3.05 -3.93 -24.49
N PHE A 248 3.34 -3.46 -23.28
CA PHE A 248 2.70 -3.94 -22.06
C PHE A 248 1.17 -3.80 -22.10
N ASN A 249 0.66 -2.68 -22.59
CA ASN A 249 -0.77 -2.43 -22.76
C ASN A 249 -1.31 -2.83 -24.13
N SER A 250 -0.46 -3.31 -25.04
CA SER A 250 -0.88 -3.60 -26.41
C SER A 250 -1.65 -4.92 -26.49
N THR A 251 -2.76 -4.87 -27.21
CA THR A 251 -3.67 -6.01 -27.41
C THR A 251 -3.82 -6.28 -28.90
N THR A 252 -4.19 -7.52 -29.24
CA THR A 252 -4.59 -7.92 -30.59
C THR A 252 -5.99 -8.52 -30.57
N PRO A 253 -6.80 -8.33 -31.62
CA PRO A 253 -8.10 -8.98 -31.72
C PRO A 253 -7.96 -10.52 -31.74
N ASP A 254 -8.76 -11.22 -30.94
CA ASP A 254 -8.90 -12.68 -30.97
C ASP A 254 -10.18 -13.06 -31.72
N ARG A 255 -10.01 -13.41 -33.00
CA ARG A 255 -11.10 -13.79 -33.92
C ARG A 255 -11.87 -15.04 -33.49
N ARG A 256 -11.36 -15.82 -32.52
CA ARG A 256 -12.05 -17.02 -32.02
C ARG A 256 -13.11 -16.67 -30.97
N THR A 257 -13.03 -15.49 -30.38
CA THR A 257 -13.98 -15.05 -29.36
C THR A 257 -15.27 -14.63 -30.04
N LYS A 258 -16.35 -15.40 -29.82
CA LYS A 258 -17.69 -15.03 -30.28
C LYS A 258 -18.24 -13.90 -29.40
N ASP A 259 -19.21 -13.16 -29.93
CA ASP A 259 -19.88 -12.04 -29.23
C ASP A 259 -21.01 -12.50 -28.27
N CYS A 260 -21.12 -13.81 -28.00
CA CYS A 260 -22.14 -14.42 -27.14
C CYS A 260 -21.64 -14.65 -25.70
N SER A 261 -22.57 -14.87 -24.76
CA SER A 261 -22.23 -15.09 -23.36
C SER A 261 -21.58 -16.45 -23.12
N ALA A 262 -20.89 -16.60 -21.99
CA ALA A 262 -20.24 -17.86 -21.61
C ALA A 262 -21.26 -19.01 -21.49
N LYS A 263 -22.47 -18.72 -20.97
CA LYS A 263 -23.59 -19.67 -20.95
C LYS A 263 -24.00 -20.18 -22.32
N GLN A 264 -24.12 -19.27 -23.29
CA GLN A 264 -24.48 -19.63 -24.66
C GLN A 264 -23.39 -20.48 -25.31
N LEU A 265 -22.12 -20.10 -25.12
CA LEU A 265 -20.97 -20.86 -25.62
C LEU A 265 -20.93 -22.29 -25.08
N GLN A 266 -21.21 -22.48 -23.78
CA GLN A 266 -21.25 -23.82 -23.22
C GLN A 266 -22.39 -24.65 -23.82
N SER A 267 -23.58 -24.07 -23.95
CA SER A 267 -24.73 -24.77 -24.57
C SER A 267 -24.51 -25.14 -26.05
N GLU A 268 -23.69 -24.37 -26.77
CA GLU A 268 -23.29 -24.70 -28.15
C GLU A 268 -22.23 -25.80 -28.21
N SER A 269 -21.36 -25.91 -27.20
CA SER A 269 -20.33 -26.95 -27.13
C SER A 269 -20.87 -28.31 -26.69
N GLU A 270 -22.04 -28.35 -26.05
CA GLU A 270 -22.72 -29.57 -25.59
C GLU A 270 -23.68 -30.16 -26.64
N ARG A 271 -23.88 -29.48 -27.77
CA ARG A 271 -24.62 -29.96 -28.95
C ARG A 271 -23.68 -30.58 -29.97
#